data_AF-A0AAD5XYF7-F1
#
_entry.id   AF-A0AAD5XYF7-F1
#
_cell.length_a   1.000
_cell.length_b   1.000
_cell.length_c   1.000
_cell.angle_alpha   90.00
_cell.angle_beta   90.00
_cell.angle_gamma   90.00
#
_symmetry.space_group_name_H-M   'P 1'
#
loop_
_entity.id
_entity.type
_entity.pdbx_description
1 polymer ?
#
loop_
_entity_poly.entity_id
_entity_poly.type
_entity_poly.pdbx_seq_one_letter_code
_entity_poly.pdbx_strand_id
1 'polypeptide(L)'
;MSNKTYNEYWIKANEDLKSRLVYESSPIIAPKDKASAFQHIAVLYVKYIQIFKKLETAYDQMVHPQKRRLLKEVVIACLGRLLELRHKMVEIENLDFRNFSDILLDLKLSPDDLKIPIPNFYIEERAQELDAREKLLESLNAKQFSLDKPALFSEIKLYDAIRMIQINERGRQGQLRAKYMKDIRLQAQRENEADEGDDENAVSKAALTIQKVYKGFVARKKYHKMVADELIFLGMAPPPKDSKPSNVQKAELNKERRKALRKQHETEYMQALVNTKEK
;
A
#
# COMPACT_ATOMS: atom_id res chain seq x y z
N MET A 1 -1.71 -12.35 -14.94
CA MET A 1 -1.62 -13.82 -14.94
C MET A 1 -2.89 -14.43 -15.53
N SER A 2 -2.80 -15.61 -16.16
CA SER A 2 -3.91 -16.29 -16.85
C SER A 2 -4.61 -17.29 -15.92
N ASN A 3 -5.77 -17.82 -16.31
CA ASN A 3 -6.48 -18.87 -15.53
C ASN A 3 -5.62 -20.14 -15.36
N LYS A 4 -4.80 -20.47 -16.36
CA LYS A 4 -3.92 -21.64 -16.34
C LYS A 4 -2.93 -21.58 -15.17
N THR A 5 -2.32 -20.42 -14.94
CA THR A 5 -1.36 -20.20 -13.83
C THR A 5 -1.93 -20.55 -12.45
N TYR A 6 -3.19 -20.18 -12.16
CA TYR A 6 -3.79 -20.47 -10.86
C TYR A 6 -4.20 -21.94 -10.70
N ASN A 7 -4.57 -22.60 -11.79
CA ASN A 7 -4.77 -24.05 -11.79
C ASN A 7 -3.44 -24.79 -11.57
N GLU A 8 -2.35 -24.31 -12.16
CA GLU A 8 -1.01 -24.86 -11.92
C GLU A 8 -0.57 -24.69 -10.47
N TYR A 9 -0.86 -23.54 -9.83
CA TYR A 9 -0.61 -23.35 -8.41
C TYR A 9 -1.42 -24.30 -7.54
N TRP A 10 -2.71 -24.50 -7.86
CA TRP A 10 -3.54 -25.49 -7.18
C TRP A 10 -2.99 -26.92 -7.33
N ILE A 11 -2.62 -27.34 -8.53
CA ILE A 11 -2.07 -28.69 -8.79
C ILE A 11 -0.77 -28.89 -8.02
N LYS A 12 0.18 -27.96 -8.15
CA LYS A 12 1.47 -28.02 -7.45
C LYS A 12 1.29 -28.02 -5.94
N ALA A 13 0.41 -27.18 -5.41
CA ALA A 13 0.14 -27.15 -3.98
C ALA A 13 -0.46 -28.47 -3.47
N ASN A 14 -1.33 -29.11 -4.25
CA ASN A 14 -1.88 -30.42 -3.90
C ASN A 14 -0.85 -31.55 -3.98
N GLU A 15 0.02 -31.53 -4.98
CA GLU A 15 1.14 -32.48 -5.07
C GLU A 15 2.09 -32.32 -3.87
N ASP A 16 2.46 -31.07 -3.57
CA ASP A 16 3.26 -30.73 -2.39
C ASP A 16 2.58 -31.24 -1.11
N LEU A 17 1.28 -30.95 -0.92
CA LEU A 17 0.52 -31.37 0.26
C LEU A 17 0.45 -32.89 0.38
N LYS A 18 0.13 -33.61 -0.71
CA LYS A 18 0.14 -35.09 -0.74
C LYS A 18 1.49 -35.66 -0.33
N SER A 19 2.58 -35.11 -0.88
CA SER A 19 3.93 -35.55 -0.53
C SER A 19 4.24 -35.36 0.97
N ARG A 20 3.74 -34.26 1.59
CA ARG A 20 3.93 -33.98 3.02
C ARG A 20 3.10 -34.92 3.89
N LEU A 21 1.86 -35.20 3.52
CA LEU A 21 1.01 -36.14 4.25
C LEU A 21 1.59 -37.57 4.25
N VAL A 22 2.11 -38.03 3.10
CA VAL A 22 2.80 -39.34 3.02
C VAL A 22 4.03 -39.34 3.91
N TYR A 23 4.78 -38.25 3.91
CA TYR A 23 5.96 -38.11 4.75
C TYR A 23 5.61 -38.16 6.24
N GLU A 24 4.57 -37.45 6.68
CA GLU A 24 4.14 -37.40 8.10
C GLU A 24 3.46 -38.67 8.61
N SER A 25 2.87 -39.46 7.72
CA SER A 25 2.25 -40.74 8.07
C SER A 25 3.27 -41.88 8.24
N SER A 26 4.52 -41.67 7.86
CA SER A 26 5.58 -42.67 8.00
C SER A 26 6.06 -42.77 9.46
N PRO A 27 6.02 -43.96 10.10
CA PRO A 27 6.43 -44.15 11.50
C PRO A 27 7.95 -44.03 11.73
N ILE A 28 8.73 -43.82 10.69
CA ILE A 28 10.20 -43.88 10.71
C ILE A 28 10.82 -42.60 11.33
N ILE A 29 10.06 -41.52 11.48
CA ILE A 29 10.59 -40.18 11.73
C ILE A 29 10.34 -39.74 13.19
N ALA A 30 10.43 -40.66 14.15
CA ALA A 30 10.44 -40.25 15.55
C ALA A 30 11.81 -39.61 15.87
N PRO A 31 11.88 -38.29 16.15
CA PRO A 31 13.14 -37.63 16.46
C PRO A 31 13.70 -38.16 17.79
N LYS A 32 15.01 -38.43 17.82
CA LYS A 32 15.68 -38.97 19.00
C LYS A 32 15.91 -37.91 20.08
N ASP A 33 16.19 -36.68 19.66
CA ASP A 33 16.52 -35.55 20.54
C ASP A 33 15.60 -34.35 20.32
N LYS A 34 15.42 -33.51 21.35
CA LYS A 34 14.58 -32.30 21.29
C LYS A 34 14.99 -31.35 20.15
N ALA A 35 16.29 -31.14 19.94
CA ALA A 35 16.80 -30.29 18.86
C ALA A 35 16.43 -30.84 17.47
N SER A 36 16.58 -32.16 17.28
CA SER A 36 16.18 -32.82 16.03
C SER A 36 14.67 -32.77 15.81
N ALA A 37 13.89 -32.89 16.89
CA ALA A 37 12.43 -32.77 16.86
C ALA A 37 12.00 -31.36 16.46
N PHE A 38 12.64 -30.34 17.03
CA PHE A 38 12.37 -28.95 16.67
C PHE A 38 12.69 -28.69 15.21
N GLN A 39 13.91 -29.02 14.74
CA GLN A 39 14.31 -28.85 13.35
C GLN A 39 13.32 -29.55 12.40
N HIS A 40 12.89 -30.75 12.76
CA HIS A 40 11.93 -31.52 11.99
C HIS A 40 10.60 -30.76 11.82
N ILE A 41 10.01 -30.31 12.92
CA ILE A 41 8.73 -29.57 12.92
C ILE A 41 8.88 -28.20 12.26
N ALA A 42 10.00 -27.52 12.47
CA ALA A 42 10.27 -26.21 11.89
C ALA A 42 10.36 -26.29 10.36
N VAL A 43 11.01 -27.32 9.81
CA VAL A 43 11.02 -27.57 8.35
C VAL A 43 9.60 -27.82 7.83
N LEU A 44 8.80 -28.65 8.51
CA LEU A 44 7.40 -28.88 8.14
C LEU A 44 6.61 -27.57 8.14
N TYR A 45 6.73 -26.77 9.20
CA TYR A 45 6.04 -25.49 9.32
C TYR A 45 6.36 -24.54 8.17
N VAL A 46 7.64 -24.36 7.83
CA VAL A 46 8.05 -23.51 6.69
C VAL A 46 7.48 -24.04 5.37
N LYS A 47 7.49 -25.37 5.16
CA LYS A 47 6.90 -25.98 3.95
C LYS A 47 5.39 -25.76 3.88
N TYR A 48 4.66 -25.90 4.98
CA TYR A 48 3.23 -25.61 4.99
C TYR A 48 2.91 -24.13 4.76
N ILE A 49 3.78 -23.19 5.18
CA ILE A 49 3.59 -21.76 4.84
C ILE A 49 3.65 -21.58 3.32
N GLN A 50 4.62 -22.21 2.66
CA GLN A 50 4.74 -22.15 1.19
C GLN A 50 3.52 -22.73 0.49
N ILE A 51 3.04 -23.90 0.95
CA ILE A 51 1.83 -24.53 0.42
C ILE A 51 0.62 -23.63 0.62
N PHE A 52 0.45 -23.09 1.83
CA PHE A 52 -0.62 -22.18 2.18
C PHE A 52 -0.64 -20.94 1.27
N LYS A 53 0.51 -20.30 1.01
CA LYS A 53 0.59 -19.15 0.08
C LYS A 53 0.15 -19.50 -1.34
N LYS A 54 0.56 -20.67 -1.87
CA LYS A 54 0.12 -21.14 -3.20
C LYS A 54 -1.38 -21.41 -3.23
N LEU A 55 -1.92 -22.03 -2.17
CA LEU A 55 -3.36 -22.30 -2.06
C LEU A 55 -4.15 -21.00 -1.92
N GLU A 56 -3.71 -20.05 -1.11
CA GLU A 56 -4.38 -18.76 -0.89
C GLU A 56 -4.44 -17.94 -2.18
N THR A 57 -3.32 -17.86 -2.91
CA THR A 57 -3.27 -17.17 -4.22
C THR A 57 -4.12 -17.87 -5.28
N ALA A 58 -4.17 -19.21 -5.27
CA ALA A 58 -5.07 -19.98 -6.14
C ALA A 58 -6.54 -19.73 -5.76
N TYR A 59 -6.88 -19.72 -4.47
CA TYR A 59 -8.23 -19.48 -3.95
C TYR A 59 -8.78 -18.12 -4.38
N ASP A 60 -7.98 -17.06 -4.15
CA ASP A 60 -8.39 -15.68 -4.42
C ASP A 60 -8.74 -15.46 -5.90
N GLN A 61 -7.99 -16.14 -6.79
CA GLN A 61 -8.07 -15.96 -8.24
C GLN A 61 -8.85 -17.07 -8.97
N MET A 62 -9.39 -18.06 -8.24
CA MET A 62 -10.23 -19.12 -8.79
C MET A 62 -11.62 -18.58 -9.12
N VAL A 63 -12.00 -18.62 -10.40
CA VAL A 63 -13.31 -18.15 -10.88
C VAL A 63 -14.37 -19.28 -10.90
N HIS A 64 -13.94 -20.53 -10.90
CA HIS A 64 -14.86 -21.67 -10.93
C HIS A 64 -15.49 -21.91 -9.54
N PRO A 65 -16.83 -21.80 -9.37
CA PRO A 65 -17.50 -21.83 -8.07
C PRO A 65 -17.24 -23.11 -7.25
N GLN A 66 -17.44 -24.30 -7.85
CA GLN A 66 -17.28 -25.57 -7.14
C GLN A 66 -15.83 -25.81 -6.68
N LYS A 67 -14.85 -25.67 -7.59
CA LYS A 67 -13.42 -25.77 -7.27
C LYS A 67 -13.03 -24.79 -6.17
N ARG A 68 -13.55 -23.56 -6.19
CA ARG A 68 -13.26 -22.55 -5.17
C ARG A 68 -13.74 -22.96 -3.78
N ARG A 69 -14.92 -23.57 -3.65
CA ARG A 69 -15.43 -24.08 -2.35
C ARG A 69 -14.52 -25.16 -1.77
N LEU A 70 -14.15 -26.15 -2.59
CA LEU A 70 -13.20 -27.19 -2.18
C LEU A 70 -11.85 -26.59 -1.78
N LEU A 71 -11.36 -25.63 -2.56
CA LEU A 71 -10.10 -24.95 -2.27
C LEU A 71 -10.15 -24.20 -0.94
N LYS A 72 -11.29 -23.57 -0.59
CA LYS A 72 -11.51 -22.93 0.71
C LYS A 72 -11.29 -23.92 1.86
N GLU A 73 -11.91 -25.08 1.78
CA GLU A 73 -11.79 -26.13 2.81
C GLU A 73 -10.32 -26.58 2.98
N VAL A 74 -9.61 -26.79 1.87
CA VAL A 74 -8.18 -27.16 1.90
C VAL A 74 -7.32 -26.04 2.50
N VAL A 75 -7.62 -24.77 2.19
CA VAL A 75 -6.91 -23.62 2.80
C VAL A 75 -7.14 -23.59 4.31
N ILE A 76 -8.37 -23.81 4.78
CA ILE A 76 -8.70 -23.85 6.21
C ILE A 76 -7.99 -25.02 6.91
N ALA A 77 -8.01 -26.21 6.30
CA ALA A 77 -7.30 -27.37 6.83
C ALA A 77 -5.78 -27.13 6.92
N CYS A 78 -5.18 -26.51 5.89
CA CYS A 78 -3.77 -26.14 5.88
C CYS A 78 -3.42 -25.11 6.97
N LEU A 79 -4.31 -24.14 7.22
CA LEU A 79 -4.16 -23.19 8.34
C LEU A 79 -4.24 -23.88 9.70
N GLY A 80 -5.19 -24.79 9.87
CA GLY A 80 -5.28 -25.62 11.09
C GLY A 80 -3.97 -26.36 11.35
N ARG A 81 -3.42 -27.02 10.33
CA ARG A 81 -2.13 -27.71 10.43
C ARG A 81 -0.98 -26.77 10.77
N LEU A 82 -0.94 -25.57 10.20
CA LEU A 82 0.07 -24.56 10.54
C LEU A 82 0.01 -24.15 12.02
N LEU A 83 -1.19 -24.00 12.58
CA LEU A 83 -1.38 -23.68 13.99
C LEU A 83 -0.94 -24.84 14.89
N GLU A 84 -1.28 -26.07 14.54
CA GLU A 84 -0.81 -27.27 15.26
C GLU A 84 0.71 -27.37 15.29
N LEU A 85 1.38 -27.20 14.13
CA LEU A 85 2.84 -27.23 14.05
C LEU A 85 3.45 -26.08 14.85
N ARG A 86 2.85 -24.89 14.78
CA ARG A 86 3.29 -23.74 15.58
C ARG A 86 3.18 -24.01 17.08
N HIS A 87 2.08 -24.63 17.52
CA HIS A 87 1.86 -25.02 18.90
C HIS A 87 2.91 -26.04 19.36
N LYS A 88 3.11 -27.12 18.61
CA LYS A 88 4.13 -28.14 18.91
C LYS A 88 5.55 -27.58 18.98
N MET A 89 5.89 -26.60 18.14
CA MET A 89 7.19 -25.92 18.25
C MET A 89 7.35 -25.18 19.58
N VAL A 90 6.28 -24.54 20.08
CA VAL A 90 6.31 -23.87 21.40
C VAL A 90 6.48 -24.92 22.50
N GLU A 91 5.79 -26.05 22.44
CA GLU A 91 5.91 -27.10 23.46
C GLU A 91 7.32 -27.69 23.57
N ILE A 92 8.08 -27.76 22.47
CA ILE A 92 9.44 -28.32 22.47
C ILE A 92 10.46 -27.34 23.07
N GLU A 93 10.41 -26.06 22.67
CA GLU A 93 11.42 -25.06 23.04
C GLU A 93 11.01 -24.16 24.21
N ASN A 94 9.72 -24.11 24.55
CA ASN A 94 9.13 -23.17 25.52
C ASN A 94 9.46 -21.70 25.25
N LEU A 95 9.54 -21.33 23.96
CA LEU A 95 9.87 -19.98 23.50
C LEU A 95 8.84 -19.45 22.49
N ASP A 96 8.47 -18.18 22.65
CA ASP A 96 7.57 -17.50 21.73
C ASP A 96 8.29 -17.06 20.43
N PHE A 97 9.58 -16.78 20.51
CA PHE A 97 10.40 -16.36 19.37
C PHE A 97 11.34 -17.48 18.95
N ARG A 98 11.35 -17.79 17.65
CA ARG A 98 12.08 -18.93 17.08
C ARG A 98 13.01 -18.45 15.98
N ASN A 99 14.23 -18.99 15.97
CA ASN A 99 15.19 -18.72 14.92
C ASN A 99 15.02 -19.74 13.79
N PHE A 100 14.73 -19.24 12.58
CA PHE A 100 14.63 -20.06 11.37
C PHE A 100 15.83 -19.84 10.41
N SER A 101 16.88 -19.13 10.83
CA SER A 101 18.00 -18.73 9.96
C SER A 101 18.57 -19.90 9.14
N ASP A 102 18.90 -20.99 9.81
CA ASP A 102 19.61 -22.11 9.17
C ASP A 102 18.67 -22.87 8.23
N ILE A 103 17.41 -23.04 8.64
CA ILE A 103 16.35 -23.65 7.83
C ILE A 103 16.05 -22.81 6.58
N LEU A 104 16.02 -21.48 6.72
CA LEU A 104 15.79 -20.58 5.60
C LEU A 104 16.96 -20.62 4.61
N LEU A 105 18.21 -20.67 5.11
CA LEU A 105 19.40 -20.82 4.28
C LEU A 105 19.35 -22.13 3.48
N ASP A 106 19.06 -23.26 4.13
CA ASP A 106 18.97 -24.57 3.48
C ASP A 106 17.86 -24.61 2.42
N LEU A 107 16.73 -23.97 2.70
CA LEU A 107 15.59 -23.91 1.79
C LEU A 107 15.69 -22.80 0.73
N LYS A 108 16.75 -21.98 0.77
CA LYS A 108 16.98 -20.82 -0.10
C LYS A 108 15.81 -19.81 -0.06
N LEU A 109 15.36 -19.48 1.16
CA LEU A 109 14.23 -18.60 1.41
C LEU A 109 14.65 -17.33 2.13
N SER A 110 13.89 -16.26 1.89
CA SER A 110 14.00 -15.00 2.61
C SER A 110 13.05 -14.99 3.81
N PRO A 111 13.32 -14.21 4.87
CA PRO A 111 12.34 -13.98 5.95
C PRO A 111 10.97 -13.49 5.46
N ASP A 112 10.92 -12.79 4.32
CA ASP A 112 9.66 -12.37 3.68
C ASP A 112 8.79 -13.57 3.24
N ASP A 113 9.41 -14.71 2.95
CA ASP A 113 8.71 -15.93 2.58
C ASP A 113 8.00 -16.58 3.77
N LEU A 114 8.27 -16.17 5.01
CA LEU A 114 7.55 -16.61 6.21
C LEU A 114 6.32 -15.76 6.52
N LYS A 115 6.12 -14.62 5.84
CA LYS A 115 4.94 -13.76 6.06
C LYS A 115 3.65 -14.48 5.67
N ILE A 116 2.80 -14.80 6.63
CA ILE A 116 1.53 -15.49 6.39
C ILE A 116 0.48 -14.44 5.97
N PRO A 117 -0.04 -14.45 4.73
CA PRO A 117 -1.10 -13.53 4.35
C PRO A 117 -2.41 -13.87 5.07
N ILE A 118 -3.20 -12.84 5.37
CA ILE A 118 -4.57 -13.03 5.89
C ILE A 118 -5.42 -13.60 4.75
N PRO A 119 -6.10 -14.75 4.94
CA PRO A 119 -6.91 -15.35 3.90
C PRO A 119 -8.01 -14.39 3.39
N ASN A 120 -8.09 -14.22 2.08
CA ASN A 120 -9.07 -13.32 1.47
C ASN A 120 -10.54 -13.69 1.79
N PHE A 121 -10.87 -14.97 2.00
CA PHE A 121 -12.25 -15.35 2.38
C PHE A 121 -12.68 -14.77 3.73
N TYR A 122 -11.76 -14.61 4.67
CA TYR A 122 -12.06 -14.06 5.99
C TYR A 122 -12.48 -12.59 5.88
N ILE A 123 -11.83 -11.84 4.98
CA ILE A 123 -12.15 -10.43 4.71
C ILE A 123 -13.47 -10.35 3.93
N GLU A 124 -13.64 -11.19 2.90
CA GLU A 124 -14.80 -11.14 2.00
C GLU A 124 -16.10 -11.56 2.70
N GLU A 125 -16.08 -12.59 3.56
CA GLU A 125 -17.27 -13.09 4.24
C GLU A 125 -17.74 -12.15 5.35
N ARG A 126 -16.78 -11.51 6.04
CA ARG A 126 -17.10 -10.49 7.06
C ARG A 126 -17.56 -9.18 6.46
N ALA A 127 -17.37 -8.93 5.16
CA ALA A 127 -17.77 -7.67 4.54
C ALA A 127 -19.27 -7.39 4.71
N GLN A 128 -20.12 -8.43 4.63
CA GLN A 128 -21.56 -8.28 4.85
C GLN A 128 -21.90 -7.96 6.31
N GLU A 129 -21.25 -8.64 7.25
CA GLU A 129 -21.39 -8.37 8.69
C GLU A 129 -20.93 -6.95 9.05
N LEU A 130 -19.82 -6.51 8.46
CA LEU A 130 -19.27 -5.18 8.67
C LEU A 130 -20.18 -4.08 8.09
N ASP A 131 -20.72 -4.27 6.88
CA ASP A 131 -21.70 -3.36 6.27
C ASP A 131 -22.99 -3.27 7.10
N ALA A 132 -23.48 -4.41 7.62
CA ALA A 132 -24.63 -4.42 8.53
C ALA A 132 -24.34 -3.67 9.85
N ARG A 133 -23.14 -3.85 10.40
CA ARG A 133 -22.70 -3.14 11.61
C ARG A 133 -22.50 -1.65 11.35
N GLU A 134 -21.98 -1.26 10.20
CA GLU A 134 -21.78 0.13 9.80
C GLU A 134 -23.13 0.85 9.71
N LYS A 135 -24.11 0.27 9.01
CA LYS A 135 -25.49 0.78 8.95
C LYS A 135 -26.14 0.91 10.34
N LEU A 136 -25.88 -0.04 11.23
CA LEU A 136 -26.35 0.03 12.61
C LEU A 136 -25.70 1.20 13.35
N LEU A 137 -24.38 1.38 13.22
CA LEU A 137 -23.66 2.48 13.86
C LEU A 137 -24.10 3.84 13.32
N GLU A 138 -24.36 3.94 12.01
CA GLU A 138 -24.96 5.12 11.38
C GLU A 138 -26.34 5.42 11.98
N SER A 139 -27.20 4.39 12.13
CA SER A 139 -28.52 4.58 12.75
C SER A 139 -28.46 5.05 14.20
N LEU A 140 -27.38 4.71 14.91
CA LEU A 140 -27.13 5.12 16.29
C LEU A 140 -26.39 6.46 16.39
N ASN A 141 -26.10 7.13 15.27
CA ASN A 141 -25.25 8.33 15.21
C ASN A 141 -23.93 8.14 15.97
N ALA A 142 -23.35 6.95 15.90
CA ALA A 142 -22.11 6.64 16.60
C ALA A 142 -20.98 7.47 16.01
N LYS A 143 -20.18 8.12 16.87
CA LYS A 143 -19.00 8.86 16.43
C LYS A 143 -17.95 7.86 15.95
N GLN A 144 -17.50 8.01 14.71
CA GLN A 144 -16.35 7.29 14.18
C GLN A 144 -15.13 7.57 15.06
N PHE A 145 -14.60 6.56 15.73
CA PHE A 145 -13.34 6.69 16.44
C PHE A 145 -12.19 6.53 15.43
N SER A 146 -11.66 7.64 14.91
CA SER A 146 -10.45 7.62 14.09
C SER A 146 -9.20 7.64 14.98
N LEU A 147 -8.43 6.55 14.93
CA LEU A 147 -7.03 6.55 15.40
C LEU A 147 -6.13 7.38 14.47
N ASP A 148 -6.57 7.57 13.22
CA ASP A 148 -5.96 8.46 12.24
C ASP A 148 -6.32 9.92 12.53
N LYS A 149 -5.88 10.44 13.68
CA LYS A 149 -5.42 11.82 13.60
C LYS A 149 -4.13 11.73 12.80
N PRO A 150 -4.05 12.28 11.57
CA PRO A 150 -2.74 12.48 10.97
C PRO A 150 -1.91 13.18 12.04
N ALA A 151 -0.65 12.76 12.21
CA ALA A 151 0.30 13.52 13.00
C ALA A 151 0.07 14.99 12.63
N LEU A 152 -0.24 15.83 13.63
CA LEU A 152 -0.66 17.22 13.41
C LEU A 152 0.35 17.99 12.54
N PHE A 153 1.54 17.41 12.42
CA PHE A 153 2.64 17.79 11.56
C PHE A 153 2.92 16.65 10.59
N SER A 154 2.68 16.88 9.30
CA SER A 154 3.26 16.07 8.23
C SER A 154 4.77 15.96 8.43
N GLU A 155 5.36 14.78 8.28
CA GLU A 155 6.83 14.63 8.29
C GLU A 155 7.46 15.52 7.20
N ILE A 156 8.07 16.63 7.63
CA ILE A 156 8.78 17.54 6.74
C ILE A 156 10.16 16.93 6.50
N LYS A 157 10.51 16.69 5.23
CA LYS A 157 11.87 16.25 4.87
C LYS A 157 12.88 17.32 5.29
N LEU A 158 14.08 16.90 5.71
CA LEU A 158 15.13 17.81 6.20
C LEU A 158 15.41 18.99 5.25
N TYR A 159 15.45 18.73 3.94
CA TYR A 159 15.65 19.76 2.93
C TYR A 159 14.52 20.80 2.88
N ASP A 160 13.27 20.36 3.01
CA ASP A 160 12.10 21.24 3.00
C ASP A 160 12.06 22.10 4.28
N ALA A 161 12.46 21.53 5.42
CA ALA A 161 12.59 22.26 6.68
C ALA A 161 13.65 23.37 6.59
N ILE A 162 14.84 23.07 6.05
CA ILE A 162 15.91 24.05 5.83
C ILE A 162 15.42 25.17 4.89
N ARG A 163 14.77 24.81 3.79
CA ARG A 163 14.23 25.77 2.82
C ARG A 163 13.19 26.69 3.46
N MET A 164 12.28 26.16 4.28
CA MET A 164 11.29 26.96 5.00
C MET A 164 11.95 27.97 5.95
N ILE A 165 12.94 27.54 6.73
CA ILE A 165 13.69 28.43 7.63
C ILE A 165 14.38 29.55 6.83
N GLN A 166 15.04 29.21 5.72
CA GLN A 166 15.74 30.20 4.88
C GLN A 166 14.78 31.20 4.22
N ILE A 167 13.61 30.76 3.74
CA ILE A 167 12.59 31.63 3.16
C ILE A 167 12.07 32.60 4.23
N ASN A 168 11.77 32.10 5.43
CA ASN A 168 11.24 32.91 6.51
C ASN A 168 12.26 33.94 7.00
N GLU A 169 13.54 33.56 7.16
CA GLU A 169 14.57 34.52 7.57
C GLU A 169 14.84 35.57 6.49
N ARG A 170 14.89 35.18 5.20
CA ARG A 170 14.97 36.16 4.09
C ARG A 170 13.75 37.09 4.08
N GLY A 171 12.56 36.56 4.35
CA GLY A 171 11.32 37.34 4.48
C GLY A 171 11.39 38.34 5.62
N ARG A 172 11.83 37.91 6.81
CA ARG A 172 12.02 38.77 7.99
C ARG A 172 13.01 39.90 7.72
N GLN A 173 14.17 39.57 7.14
CA GLN A 173 15.17 40.57 6.75
C GLN A 173 14.62 41.53 5.69
N GLY A 174 13.85 41.02 4.71
CA GLY A 174 13.20 41.84 3.70
C GLY A 174 12.19 42.83 4.29
N GLN A 175 11.37 42.41 5.24
CA GLN A 175 10.43 43.29 5.96
C GLN A 175 11.17 44.40 6.72
N LEU A 176 12.25 44.05 7.41
CA LEU A 176 13.03 44.99 8.20
C LEU A 176 13.70 46.06 7.32
N ARG A 177 14.26 45.63 6.18
CA ARG A 177 14.79 46.55 5.15
C ARG A 177 13.71 47.39 4.50
N ALA A 178 12.54 46.83 4.21
CA ALA A 178 11.43 47.55 3.61
C ALA A 178 10.89 48.65 4.54
N LYS A 179 10.81 48.38 5.85
CA LYS A 179 10.46 49.38 6.86
C LYS A 179 11.47 50.54 6.86
N TYR A 180 12.76 50.22 6.93
CA TYR A 180 13.82 51.22 6.89
C TYR A 180 13.80 52.06 5.59
N MET A 181 13.64 51.42 4.44
CA MET A 181 13.56 52.12 3.15
C MET A 181 12.29 52.96 3.01
N LYS A 182 11.17 52.54 3.62
CA LYS A 182 9.93 53.32 3.68
C LYS A 182 10.14 54.59 4.50
N ASP A 183 10.82 54.50 5.63
CA ASP A 183 11.09 55.65 6.49
C ASP A 183 11.98 56.68 5.76
N ILE A 184 13.02 56.22 5.07
CA ILE A 184 13.86 57.08 4.19
C ILE A 184 13.01 57.74 3.10
N ARG A 185 12.14 56.97 2.44
CA ARG A 185 11.30 57.50 1.36
C ARG A 185 10.29 58.52 1.85
N LEU A 186 9.71 58.31 3.03
CA LEU A 186 8.78 59.26 3.65
C LEU A 186 9.49 60.56 4.03
N GLN A 187 10.75 60.47 4.48
CA GLN A 187 11.57 61.63 4.77
C GLN A 187 11.93 62.41 3.49
N ALA A 188 12.34 61.72 2.43
CA ALA A 188 12.57 62.31 1.12
C ALA A 188 11.28 62.87 0.47
N GLN A 189 10.12 62.26 0.71
CA GLN A 189 8.82 62.80 0.28
C GLN A 189 8.46 64.08 1.04
N ARG A 190 8.68 64.13 2.35
CA ARG A 190 8.48 65.38 3.13
C ARG A 190 9.42 66.50 2.68
N GLU A 191 10.61 66.15 2.19
CA GLU A 191 11.57 67.09 1.60
C GLU A 191 11.15 67.51 0.18
N ASN A 192 10.56 66.61 -0.61
CA ASN A 192 10.09 66.88 -1.98
C ASN A 192 8.66 67.44 -2.08
N GLU A 193 7.80 67.30 -1.07
CA GLU A 193 6.43 67.87 -1.02
C GLU A 193 6.45 69.42 -0.94
N ALA A 194 7.64 70.03 -0.92
CA ALA A 194 7.87 71.46 -1.13
C ALA A 194 7.95 71.86 -2.62
N ASP A 195 8.08 70.90 -3.56
CA ASP A 195 8.16 71.11 -5.00
C ASP A 195 7.32 70.06 -5.76
N GLU A 196 6.38 70.54 -6.58
CA GLU A 196 5.54 69.85 -7.56
C GLU A 196 4.10 69.45 -7.17
N GLY A 197 3.20 69.80 -8.10
CA GLY A 197 1.75 69.62 -8.07
C GLY A 197 1.25 68.35 -8.77
N ASP A 198 -0.07 68.36 -9.00
CA ASP A 198 -0.93 67.19 -9.21
C ASP A 198 -0.58 66.29 -10.41
N ASP A 199 -0.71 64.97 -10.22
CA ASP A 199 -0.10 63.92 -11.04
C ASP A 199 -1.10 63.40 -12.10
N GLU A 200 -1.16 64.03 -13.28
CA GLU A 200 -2.10 63.73 -14.39
C GLU A 200 -2.02 62.30 -14.98
N ASN A 201 -1.04 61.47 -14.58
CA ASN A 201 -0.71 60.18 -15.21
C ASN A 201 -1.08 58.92 -14.39
N ALA A 202 -2.02 59.02 -13.46
CA ALA A 202 -2.43 57.92 -12.56
C ALA A 202 -2.88 56.64 -13.30
N VAL A 203 -3.61 56.78 -14.42
CA VAL A 203 -4.11 55.63 -15.21
C VAL A 203 -2.97 54.87 -15.89
N SER A 204 -2.01 55.60 -16.48
CA SER A 204 -0.81 55.03 -17.11
C SER A 204 0.08 54.32 -16.09
N LYS A 205 0.23 54.89 -14.89
CA LYS A 205 0.96 54.25 -13.78
C LYS A 205 0.28 52.96 -13.31
N ALA A 206 -1.05 52.96 -13.15
CA ALA A 206 -1.81 51.75 -12.81
C ALA A 206 -1.64 50.64 -13.87
N ALA A 207 -1.76 50.97 -15.16
CA ALA A 207 -1.58 50.03 -16.26
C ALA A 207 -0.17 49.40 -16.26
N LEU A 208 0.88 50.21 -16.07
CA LEU A 208 2.27 49.71 -15.95
C LEU A 208 2.45 48.75 -14.79
N THR A 209 1.75 49.00 -13.67
CA THR A 209 1.85 48.17 -12.46
C THR A 209 1.21 46.81 -12.71
N ILE A 210 0.04 46.77 -13.34
CA ILE A 210 -0.66 45.54 -13.73
C ILE A 210 0.17 44.74 -14.74
N GLN A 211 0.70 45.40 -15.77
CA GLN A 211 1.53 44.74 -16.78
C GLN A 211 2.81 44.15 -16.17
N LYS A 212 3.45 44.85 -15.24
CA LYS A 212 4.63 44.38 -14.52
C LYS A 212 4.35 43.11 -13.72
N VAL A 213 3.22 43.08 -12.99
CA VAL A 213 2.81 41.91 -12.20
C VAL A 213 2.54 40.71 -13.11
N TYR A 214 1.80 40.90 -14.20
CA TYR A 214 1.50 39.84 -15.16
C TYR A 214 2.76 39.29 -15.85
N LYS A 215 3.63 40.16 -16.35
CA LYS A 215 4.92 39.76 -16.96
C LYS A 215 5.78 38.98 -15.96
N GLY A 216 5.81 39.41 -14.70
CA GLY A 216 6.50 38.70 -13.62
C GLY A 216 5.90 37.31 -13.34
N PHE A 217 4.57 37.18 -13.36
CA PHE A 217 3.90 35.88 -13.20
C PHE A 217 4.24 34.92 -14.34
N VAL A 218 4.12 35.37 -15.60
CA VAL A 218 4.43 34.56 -16.79
C VAL A 218 5.91 34.13 -16.77
N ALA A 219 6.83 35.05 -16.47
CA ALA A 219 8.26 34.75 -16.38
C ALA A 219 8.56 33.71 -15.29
N ARG A 220 7.99 33.86 -14.08
CA ARG A 220 8.16 32.87 -13.00
C ARG A 220 7.58 31.50 -13.37
N LYS A 221 6.39 31.46 -14.00
CA LYS A 221 5.79 30.20 -14.47
C LYS A 221 6.70 29.51 -15.50
N LYS A 222 7.26 30.26 -16.44
CA LYS A 222 8.22 29.75 -17.43
C LYS A 222 9.51 29.26 -16.79
N TYR A 223 10.07 30.03 -15.85
CA TYR A 223 11.27 29.66 -15.11
C TYR A 223 11.07 28.37 -14.31
N HIS A 224 9.99 28.24 -13.56
CA HIS A 224 9.71 27.00 -12.81
C HIS A 224 9.57 25.78 -13.73
N LYS A 225 8.97 25.95 -14.92
CA LYS A 225 8.93 24.90 -15.93
C LYS A 225 10.33 24.55 -16.43
N MET A 226 11.15 25.54 -16.79
CA MET A 226 12.54 25.34 -17.23
C MET A 226 13.38 24.62 -16.18
N VAL A 227 13.29 25.01 -14.92
CA VAL A 227 14.00 24.34 -13.82
C VAL A 227 13.53 22.89 -13.65
N ALA A 228 12.21 22.63 -13.76
CA ALA A 228 11.70 21.27 -13.69
C ALA A 228 12.22 20.41 -14.85
N ASP A 229 12.20 20.95 -16.08
CA ASP A 229 12.70 20.29 -17.29
C ASP A 229 14.22 20.04 -17.18
N GLU A 230 14.98 20.99 -16.65
CA GLU A 230 16.42 20.88 -16.42
C GLU A 230 16.77 19.84 -15.35
N LEU A 231 16.03 19.79 -14.25
CA LEU A 231 16.21 18.75 -13.22
C LEU A 231 15.95 17.34 -13.77
N ILE A 232 14.98 17.19 -14.66
CA ILE A 232 14.72 15.92 -15.36
C ILE A 232 15.87 15.61 -16.32
N PHE A 233 16.33 16.60 -17.10
CA PHE A 233 17.44 16.45 -18.05
C PHE A 233 18.76 16.06 -17.37
N LEU A 234 19.07 16.66 -16.23
CA LEU A 234 20.24 16.35 -15.40
C LEU A 234 20.10 15.04 -14.60
N GLY A 235 18.94 14.38 -14.64
CA GLY A 235 18.67 13.15 -13.90
C GLY A 235 18.47 13.34 -12.39
N MET A 236 18.28 14.59 -11.92
CA MET A 236 18.03 14.91 -10.51
C MET A 236 16.56 14.76 -10.10
N ALA A 237 15.64 14.72 -11.07
CA ALA A 237 14.23 14.43 -10.86
C ALA A 237 13.79 13.29 -11.80
N PRO A 238 12.94 12.36 -11.33
CA PRO A 238 12.40 11.34 -12.22
C PRO A 238 11.52 11.98 -13.30
N PRO A 239 11.60 11.50 -14.55
CA PRO A 239 10.69 11.97 -15.60
C PRO A 239 9.23 11.67 -15.20
N PRO A 240 8.26 12.46 -15.72
CA PRO A 240 6.84 12.16 -15.52
C PRO A 240 6.56 10.72 -15.96
N LYS A 241 5.84 9.97 -15.11
CA LYS A 241 5.50 8.56 -15.39
C LYS A 241 4.77 8.48 -16.74
N ASP A 242 5.19 7.54 -17.58
CA ASP A 242 4.50 7.25 -18.83
C ASP A 242 3.01 7.00 -18.59
N SER A 243 2.15 7.47 -19.50
CA SER A 243 0.70 7.24 -19.42
C SER A 243 0.31 5.76 -19.55
N LYS A 244 1.25 4.89 -19.95
CA LYS A 244 0.99 3.45 -20.07
C LYS A 244 0.93 2.84 -18.66
N PRO A 245 -0.13 2.08 -18.33
CA PRO A 245 -0.23 1.49 -17.00
C PRO A 245 0.93 0.52 -16.79
N SER A 246 1.57 0.64 -15.63
CA SER A 246 2.64 -0.26 -15.20
C SER A 246 2.15 -1.71 -15.21
N ASN A 247 3.06 -2.66 -15.40
CA ASN A 247 2.72 -4.08 -15.34
C ASN A 247 2.05 -4.46 -13.99
N VAL A 248 2.41 -3.77 -12.91
CA VAL A 248 1.78 -3.91 -11.58
C VAL A 248 0.32 -3.48 -11.64
N GLN A 249 0.05 -2.29 -12.16
CA GLN A 249 -1.32 -1.76 -12.32
C GLN A 249 -2.18 -2.65 -13.22
N LYS A 250 -1.61 -3.17 -14.33
CA LYS A 250 -2.31 -4.14 -15.18
C LYS A 250 -2.62 -5.44 -14.43
N ALA A 251 -1.74 -5.89 -13.54
CA ALA A 251 -1.97 -7.09 -12.73
C ALA A 251 -3.10 -6.86 -11.70
N GLU A 252 -3.14 -5.69 -11.07
CA GLU A 252 -4.19 -5.26 -10.14
C GLU A 252 -5.56 -5.19 -10.83
N LEU A 253 -5.66 -4.50 -11.98
CA LEU A 253 -6.89 -4.43 -12.76
C LEU A 253 -7.41 -5.82 -13.18
N ASN A 254 -6.51 -6.72 -13.57
CA ASN A 254 -6.89 -8.10 -13.91
C ASN A 254 -7.40 -8.88 -12.69
N LYS A 255 -6.80 -8.65 -11.52
CA LYS A 255 -7.23 -9.25 -10.25
C LYS A 255 -8.64 -8.77 -9.87
N GLU A 256 -8.92 -7.47 -10.01
CA GLU A 256 -10.25 -6.91 -9.76
C GLU A 256 -11.30 -7.43 -10.74
N ARG A 257 -10.97 -7.45 -12.05
CA ARG A 257 -11.85 -8.02 -13.09
C ARG A 257 -12.25 -9.47 -12.78
N ARG A 258 -11.30 -10.28 -12.31
CA ARG A 258 -11.56 -11.67 -11.90
C ARG A 258 -12.46 -11.76 -10.67
N LYS A 259 -12.26 -10.88 -9.68
CA LYS A 259 -13.14 -10.82 -8.49
C LYS A 259 -14.58 -10.50 -8.87
N ALA A 260 -14.81 -9.62 -9.84
CA ALA A 260 -16.15 -9.34 -10.37
C ALA A 260 -16.76 -10.57 -11.08
N LEU A 261 -16.02 -11.18 -12.00
CA LEU A 261 -16.46 -12.38 -12.72
C LEU A 261 -16.81 -13.54 -11.78
N ARG A 262 -16.02 -13.70 -10.72
CA ARG A 262 -16.24 -14.70 -9.67
C ARG A 262 -17.57 -14.52 -8.94
N LYS A 263 -18.00 -13.28 -8.70
CA LYS A 263 -19.34 -13.01 -8.12
C LYS A 263 -20.45 -13.41 -9.12
N GLN A 264 -20.27 -13.09 -10.40
CA GLN A 264 -21.22 -13.45 -11.46
C GLN A 264 -21.38 -14.98 -11.60
N HIS A 265 -20.27 -15.71 -11.69
CA HIS A 265 -20.30 -17.17 -11.76
C HIS A 265 -20.91 -17.82 -10.51
N GLU A 266 -20.69 -17.22 -9.33
CA GLU A 266 -21.29 -17.71 -8.08
C GLU A 266 -22.81 -17.56 -8.10
N THR A 267 -23.33 -16.42 -8.58
CA THR A 267 -24.78 -16.20 -8.73
C THR A 267 -25.40 -17.13 -9.77
N GLU A 268 -24.74 -17.32 -10.91
CA GLU A 268 -25.18 -18.24 -11.97
C GLU A 268 -25.22 -19.69 -11.46
N TYR A 269 -24.20 -20.09 -10.70
CA TYR A 269 -24.14 -21.42 -10.10
C TYR A 269 -25.27 -21.65 -9.09
N MET A 270 -25.57 -20.66 -8.24
CA MET A 270 -26.68 -20.74 -7.28
C MET A 270 -28.03 -20.84 -7.97
N GLN A 271 -28.25 -20.04 -9.03
CA GLN A 271 -29.47 -20.13 -9.84
C GLN A 271 -29.60 -21.50 -10.51
N ALA A 272 -28.52 -22.04 -11.07
CA ALA A 272 -28.51 -23.37 -11.67
C ALA A 272 -28.85 -24.48 -10.65
N LEU A 273 -28.39 -24.35 -9.40
CA LEU A 273 -28.74 -25.28 -8.33
C LEU A 273 -30.23 -25.25 -7.95
N VAL A 274 -30.88 -24.09 -8.01
CA VAL A 274 -32.33 -23.98 -7.76
C VAL A 274 -33.10 -24.61 -8.92
N ASN A 275 -32.77 -24.22 -10.16
CA ASN A 275 -33.44 -24.72 -11.37
C ASN A 275 -33.32 -26.24 -11.56
N THR A 276 -32.26 -26.87 -11.03
CA THR A 276 -32.05 -28.32 -11.09
C THR A 276 -32.79 -29.08 -9.98
N LYS A 277 -33.16 -28.42 -8.88
CA LYS A 277 -33.99 -29.00 -7.81
C LYS A 277 -35.49 -28.90 -8.08
N GLU A 278 -35.90 -27.98 -8.96
CA GLU A 278 -37.29 -27.78 -9.38
C GLU A 278 -37.71 -28.70 -10.55
N LYS A 279 -36.79 -29.49 -11.10
CA LYS A 279 -37.04 -30.54 -12.09
C LYS A 279 -37.04 -31.92 -11.44
#